data_AF-A0A6V8CEJ7-F1
#
_entry.id   AF-A0A6V8CEJ7-F1
#
_cell.length_a   1.000
_cell.length_b   1.000
_cell.length_c   1.000
_cell.angle_alpha   90.00
_cell.angle_beta   90.00
_cell.angle_gamma   90.00
#
_symmetry.space_group_name_H-M   'P 1'
#
loop_
_entity.id
_entity.type
_entity.pdbx_description
1 polymer ?
#
loop_
_entity_poly.entity_id
_entity_poly.type
_entity_poly.pdbx_seq_one_letter_code
_entity_poly.pdbx_strand_id
1 'polypeptide(L)'
;MRTMSTYSEEDAFSVCEDICKRSSSTFFSSFSSLPPVQRKAVHAIYAFCRRVDDIADGDALPLVQMTERLYQQTQERDIHLREIHKSPPSGDSNTHFERLSALVDTRCKINQMMNKIFYEKHDPVMVAMNA
;
A
#
# COMPACT_ATOMS: atom_id res chain seq x y z
N MET A 1 -15.56 4.49 -20.70
CA MET A 1 -15.55 3.52 -19.58
C MET A 1 -14.20 2.80 -19.63
N ARG A 2 -13.26 3.14 -18.76
CA ARG A 2 -11.92 2.50 -18.74
C ARG A 2 -12.09 1.20 -17.95
N THR A 3 -12.05 0.06 -18.61
CA THR A 3 -12.01 -1.24 -17.92
C THR A 3 -10.74 -1.27 -17.08
N MET A 4 -10.88 -1.31 -15.75
CA MET A 4 -9.73 -1.56 -14.88
C MET A 4 -9.30 -3.01 -15.10
N SER A 5 -8.06 -3.22 -15.54
CA SER A 5 -7.52 -4.56 -15.77
C SER A 5 -7.37 -5.29 -14.43
N THR A 6 -7.79 -6.56 -14.38
CA THR A 6 -7.51 -7.44 -13.25
C THR A 6 -6.15 -8.11 -13.43
N TYR A 7 -5.41 -8.33 -12.34
CA TYR A 7 -4.13 -9.03 -12.36
C TYR A 7 -4.30 -10.52 -12.01
N SER A 8 -3.54 -11.38 -12.68
CA SER A 8 -3.31 -12.75 -12.21
C SER A 8 -2.32 -12.74 -11.04
N GLU A 9 -2.24 -13.83 -10.27
CA GLU A 9 -1.25 -13.95 -9.18
C GLU A 9 0.18 -13.92 -9.70
N GLU A 10 0.44 -14.53 -10.86
CA GLU A 10 1.76 -14.54 -11.48
C GLU A 10 2.17 -13.13 -11.93
N ASP A 11 1.27 -12.39 -12.58
CA ASP A 11 1.52 -11.01 -12.97
C ASP A 11 1.75 -10.12 -11.74
N ALA A 12 0.95 -10.32 -10.69
CA ALA A 12 1.06 -9.60 -9.43
C ALA A 12 2.43 -9.81 -8.76
N PHE A 13 2.91 -11.06 -8.70
CA PHE A 13 4.26 -11.36 -8.18
C PHE A 13 5.36 -10.77 -9.05
N SER A 14 5.21 -10.80 -10.37
CA SER A 14 6.16 -10.17 -11.31
C SER A 14 6.28 -8.67 -11.07
N VAL A 15 5.15 -7.97 -10.90
CA VAL A 15 5.14 -6.54 -10.56
C VAL A 15 5.84 -6.28 -9.23
N CYS A 16 5.61 -7.11 -8.21
CA CYS A 16 6.26 -6.96 -6.90
C CYS A 16 7.78 -7.18 -6.99
N GLU A 17 8.23 -8.14 -7.79
CA GLU A 17 9.64 -8.35 -8.09
C GLU A 17 10.28 -7.12 -8.73
N ASP A 18 9.62 -6.53 -9.73
CA ASP A 18 10.09 -5.32 -10.41
C ASP A 18 10.13 -4.09 -9.50
N ILE A 19 9.18 -3.95 -8.59
CA ILE A 19 9.21 -2.89 -7.56
C ILE A 19 10.44 -3.11 -6.67
N CYS A 20 10.59 -4.29 -6.09
CA CYS A 20 11.71 -4.63 -5.21
C CYS A 20 13.07 -4.35 -5.87
N LYS A 21 13.25 -4.83 -7.11
CA LYS A 21 14.49 -4.68 -7.87
C LYS A 21 14.84 -3.23 -8.18
N ARG A 22 13.83 -2.40 -8.50
CA ARG A 22 14.02 -0.98 -8.82
C ARG A 22 14.23 -0.12 -7.57
N SER A 23 13.61 -0.48 -6.45
CA SER A 23 13.72 0.26 -5.20
C SER A 23 15.03 -0.01 -4.46
N SER A 24 15.57 -1.23 -4.50
CA SER A 24 16.86 -1.53 -3.85
C SER A 24 17.54 -2.78 -4.41
N SER A 25 18.67 -2.58 -5.10
CA SER A 25 19.48 -3.67 -5.64
C SER A 25 20.13 -4.53 -4.55
N THR A 26 20.50 -3.94 -3.41
CA THR A 26 21.11 -4.66 -2.28
C THR A 26 20.08 -5.52 -1.55
N PHE A 27 18.88 -5.00 -1.31
CA PHE A 27 17.79 -5.78 -0.72
C PHE A 27 17.40 -6.94 -1.65
N PHE A 28 17.17 -6.64 -2.94
CA PHE A 28 16.84 -7.66 -3.94
C PHE A 28 17.87 -8.79 -4.00
N SER A 29 19.16 -8.44 -4.04
CA SER A 29 20.24 -9.42 -4.10
C SER A 29 20.32 -10.27 -2.82
N SER A 30 20.05 -9.69 -1.65
CA SER A 30 20.15 -10.39 -0.36
C SER A 30 19.18 -11.58 -0.23
N PHE A 31 18.03 -11.51 -0.90
CA PHE A 31 16.99 -12.55 -0.85
C PHE A 31 16.92 -13.40 -2.13
N SER A 32 17.81 -13.15 -3.11
CA SER A 32 17.82 -13.87 -4.39
C SER A 32 18.16 -15.36 -4.27
N SER A 33 18.73 -15.80 -3.14
CA SER A 33 19.03 -17.22 -2.87
C SER A 33 17.86 -18.00 -2.29
N LEU A 34 16.77 -17.34 -1.87
CA LEU A 34 15.60 -18.01 -1.28
C LEU A 34 14.89 -18.93 -2.28
N PRO A 35 14.22 -20.01 -1.80
CA PRO A 35 13.31 -20.79 -2.63
C PRO A 35 12.25 -19.92 -3.32
N PRO A 36 11.76 -20.29 -4.52
CA PRO A 36 10.90 -19.43 -5.33
C PRO A 36 9.67 -18.87 -4.60
N VAL A 37 8.97 -19.70 -3.81
CA VAL A 37 7.77 -19.30 -3.06
C VAL A 37 8.11 -18.26 -1.99
N GLN A 38 9.16 -18.49 -1.21
CA GLN A 38 9.59 -17.54 -0.17
C GLN A 38 10.08 -16.22 -0.77
N ARG A 39 10.81 -16.29 -1.89
CA ARG A 39 11.29 -15.11 -2.60
C ARG A 39 10.13 -14.25 -3.10
N LYS A 40 9.11 -14.86 -3.72
CA LYS A 40 7.88 -14.18 -4.16
C LYS A 40 7.18 -13.49 -2.99
N ALA A 41 7.04 -14.17 -1.85
CA ALA A 41 6.44 -13.60 -0.65
C ALA A 41 7.22 -12.39 -0.11
N VAL A 42 8.56 -12.48 -0.06
CA VAL A 42 9.42 -11.36 0.35
C VAL A 42 9.27 -10.16 -0.58
N HIS A 43 9.24 -10.38 -1.89
CA HIS A 43 9.04 -9.30 -2.86
C HIS A 43 7.68 -8.62 -2.70
N ALA A 44 6.61 -9.39 -2.46
CA ALA A 44 5.27 -8.84 -2.23
C ALA A 44 5.20 -7.96 -0.98
N ILE A 45 5.73 -8.45 0.15
CA ILE A 45 5.80 -7.69 1.41
C ILE A 45 6.63 -6.43 1.22
N TYR A 46 7.80 -6.54 0.58
CA TYR A 46 8.67 -5.40 0.35
C TYR A 46 8.00 -4.35 -0.54
N ALA A 47 7.37 -4.75 -1.65
CA ALA A 47 6.65 -3.85 -2.53
C ALA A 47 5.51 -3.12 -1.82
N PHE A 48 4.79 -3.83 -0.94
CA PHE A 48 3.78 -3.23 -0.07
C PHE A 48 4.36 -2.18 0.87
N CYS A 49 5.41 -2.52 1.63
CA CYS A 49 6.06 -1.59 2.56
C CYS A 49 6.59 -0.36 1.83
N ARG A 50 7.25 -0.54 0.68
CA ARG A 50 7.80 0.57 -0.11
C ARG A 50 6.73 1.54 -0.55
N ARG A 51 5.58 1.04 -1.01
CA ARG A 51 4.44 1.88 -1.38
C ARG A 51 3.86 2.67 -0.19
N VAL A 52 3.78 2.05 0.99
CA VAL A 52 3.31 2.75 2.20
C VAL A 52 4.30 3.84 2.62
N ASP A 53 5.59 3.54 2.59
CA ASP A 53 6.65 4.51 2.89
C ASP A 53 6.63 5.67 1.89
N ASP A 54 6.50 5.40 0.59
CA ASP A 54 6.42 6.47 -0.44
C ASP A 54 5.26 7.44 -0.18
N ILE A 55 4.12 6.94 0.32
CA ILE A 55 2.99 7.79 0.71
C ILE A 55 3.31 8.62 1.97
N ALA A 56 3.93 8.00 2.97
CA ALA A 56 4.27 8.67 4.22
C ALA A 56 5.33 9.78 4.00
N ASP A 57 6.38 9.46 3.25
CA ASP A 57 7.48 10.37 2.91
C ASP A 57 7.01 11.48 1.96
N GLY A 58 6.03 11.15 1.09
CA GLY A 58 5.46 12.09 0.12
C GLY A 58 6.01 11.95 -1.30
N ASP A 59 6.76 10.89 -1.56
CA ASP A 59 7.25 10.52 -2.88
C ASP A 59 6.11 9.98 -3.78
N ALA A 60 4.98 9.59 -3.18
CA ALA A 60 3.76 9.20 -3.89
C ALA A 60 2.49 9.79 -3.25
N LEU A 61 1.57 10.23 -4.10
CA LEU A 61 0.21 10.67 -3.73
C LEU A 61 -0.80 9.94 -4.63
N PRO A 62 -1.16 8.68 -4.30
CA PRO A 62 -2.09 7.92 -5.10
C PRO A 62 -3.48 8.54 -5.04
N LEU A 63 -4.15 8.59 -6.19
CA LEU A 63 -5.55 9.02 -6.25
C LEU A 63 -6.43 7.99 -5.54
N VAL A 64 -7.05 8.40 -4.45
CA VAL A 64 -8.06 7.61 -3.73
C VAL A 64 -9.44 8.17 -3.98
N GLN A 65 -10.41 7.27 -4.12
CA GLN A 65 -11.81 7.68 -4.20
C GLN A 65 -12.29 8.10 -2.81
N MET A 66 -12.49 9.40 -2.63
CA MET A 66 -12.96 9.93 -1.35
C MET A 66 -14.45 9.59 -1.15
N THR A 67 -14.70 8.47 -0.46
CA THR A 67 -16.02 8.09 0.01
C THR A 67 -16.28 8.71 1.39
N GLU A 68 -17.55 8.87 1.76
CA GLU A 68 -17.93 9.34 3.10
C GLU A 68 -17.26 8.50 4.19
N ARG A 69 -17.28 7.16 4.03
CA ARG A 69 -16.63 6.24 4.97
C ARG A 69 -15.13 6.50 5.10
N LEU A 70 -14.42 6.67 3.98
CA LEU A 70 -12.98 6.92 3.99
C LEU A 70 -12.67 8.26 4.68
N TYR A 71 -13.46 9.29 4.38
CA TYR A 71 -13.32 10.61 5.00
C TYR A 71 -13.45 10.53 6.53
N GLN A 72 -14.52 9.90 7.03
CA GLN A 72 -14.75 9.73 8.47
C GLN A 72 -13.59 8.96 9.14
N GLN A 73 -13.17 7.84 8.56
CA GLN A 73 -12.04 7.05 9.09
C GLN A 73 -10.71 7.82 9.08
N THR A 74 -10.53 8.72 8.10
CA THR A 74 -9.35 9.59 8.02
C THR A 74 -9.38 10.63 9.12
N GLN A 75 -10.54 11.26 9.37
CA GLN A 75 -10.70 12.23 10.47
C GLN A 75 -10.48 11.59 11.84
N GLU A 76 -11.10 10.45 12.11
CA GLU A 76 -10.90 9.69 13.35
C GLU A 76 -9.41 9.37 13.58
N ARG A 77 -8.72 8.96 12.51
CA ARG A 77 -7.29 8.66 12.58
C ARG A 77 -6.46 9.92 12.83
N ASP A 78 -6.79 11.04 12.19
CA ASP A 78 -6.06 12.31 12.39
C ASP A 78 -6.16 12.79 13.83
N ILE A 79 -7.37 12.77 14.41
CA ILE A 79 -7.61 13.12 15.81
C ILE A 79 -6.74 12.26 16.73
N HIS A 80 -6.77 10.94 16.54
CA HIS A 80 -5.99 10.01 17.35
C HIS A 80 -4.47 10.21 17.22
N LEU A 81 -3.97 10.49 16.02
CA LEU A 81 -2.54 10.76 15.82
C LEU A 81 -2.10 12.05 16.51
N ARG A 82 -2.93 13.10 16.49
CA ARG A 82 -2.66 14.36 17.19
C ARG A 82 -2.60 14.17 18.70
N GLU A 83 -3.46 13.32 19.25
CA GLU A 83 -3.45 12.97 20.68
C GLU A 83 -2.15 12.26 21.10
N ILE A 84 -1.68 11.32 20.27
CA ILE A 84 -0.46 10.55 20.55
C ILE A 84 0.79 11.42 20.39
N HIS A 85 0.96 12.08 19.25
CA HIS A 85 2.22 12.72 18.88
C HIS A 85 2.36 14.15 19.41
N LYS A 86 1.25 14.78 19.83
CA LYS A 86 1.21 16.15 20.40
C LYS A 86 2.00 17.20 19.58
N SER A 87 2.14 16.94 18.29
CA SER A 87 2.91 17.73 17.34
C SER A 87 2.06 17.92 16.09
N PRO A 88 2.19 19.05 15.39
CA PRO A 88 1.49 19.24 14.12
C PRO A 88 2.01 18.23 13.09
N PRO A 89 1.15 17.81 12.14
CA PRO A 89 1.58 16.94 11.06
C PRO A 89 2.64 17.62 10.19
N SER A 90 3.45 16.79 9.53
CA SER A 90 4.43 17.25 8.54
C SER A 90 3.72 17.76 7.27
N GLY A 91 4.13 18.92 6.77
CA GLY A 91 3.54 19.52 5.58
C GLY A 91 2.32 20.41 5.86
N ASP A 92 1.66 20.89 4.80
CA ASP A 92 0.41 21.63 4.93
C ASP A 92 -0.78 20.70 5.23
N SER A 93 -1.85 21.26 5.78
CA SER A 93 -3.03 20.51 6.21
C SER A 93 -3.69 19.70 5.08
N ASN A 94 -3.66 20.18 3.83
CA ASN A 94 -4.28 19.46 2.71
C ASN A 94 -3.43 18.26 2.30
N THR A 95 -2.12 18.46 2.13
CA THR A 95 -1.18 17.37 1.82
C THR A 95 -1.18 16.29 2.90
N HIS A 96 -1.23 16.67 4.18
CA HIS A 96 -1.35 15.72 5.29
C HIS A 96 -2.62 14.87 5.19
N PHE A 97 -3.77 15.50 4.95
CA PHE A 97 -5.04 14.79 4.88
C PHE A 97 -5.09 13.85 3.67
N GLU A 98 -4.55 14.27 2.52
CA GLU A 98 -4.45 13.43 1.32
C GLU A 98 -3.59 12.18 1.59
N ARG A 99 -2.38 12.35 2.15
CA ARG A 99 -1.51 11.22 2.51
C ARG A 99 -2.17 10.30 3.53
N LEU A 100 -2.76 10.88 4.58
CA LEU A 100 -3.43 10.10 5.62
C LEU A 100 -4.60 9.31 5.04
N SER A 101 -5.38 9.91 4.13
CA SER A 101 -6.49 9.21 3.47
C SER A 101 -6.00 8.03 2.63
N ALA A 102 -4.88 8.18 1.91
CA ALA A 102 -4.25 7.08 1.16
C ALA A 102 -3.76 5.94 2.06
N LEU A 103 -3.19 6.27 3.23
CA LEU A 103 -2.77 5.29 4.22
C LEU A 103 -3.97 4.56 4.85
N VAL A 104 -5.04 5.29 5.15
CA VAL A 104 -6.28 4.71 5.70
C VAL A 104 -6.97 3.82 4.66
N ASP A 105 -7.03 4.22 3.39
CA ASP A 105 -7.54 3.39 2.29
C ASP A 105 -6.75 2.09 2.17
N THR A 106 -5.42 2.18 2.21
CA THR A 106 -4.52 1.01 2.18
C THR A 106 -4.80 0.05 3.35
N ARG A 107 -4.98 0.58 4.56
CA ARG A 107 -5.40 -0.21 5.73
C ARG A 107 -6.76 -0.87 5.52
N CYS A 108 -7.73 -0.17 4.95
CA CYS A 108 -9.06 -0.71 4.68
C CYS A 108 -9.01 -1.88 3.71
N LYS A 109 -8.20 -1.79 2.64
CA LYS A 109 -7.97 -2.88 1.69
C LYS A 109 -7.38 -4.11 2.36
N ILE A 110 -6.38 -3.95 3.22
CA ILE A 110 -5.81 -5.06 4.01
C ILE A 110 -6.87 -5.70 4.92
N ASN A 111 -7.65 -4.89 5.62
CA ASN A 111 -8.69 -5.41 6.50
C ASN A 111 -9.75 -6.18 5.71
N GLN A 112 -10.16 -5.71 4.54
CA GLN A 112 -11.10 -6.43 3.68
C GLN A 112 -10.53 -7.79 3.27
N MET A 113 -9.28 -7.79 2.80
CA MET A 113 -8.53 -8.99 2.42
C MET A 113 -8.45 -10.01 3.57
N MET A 114 -8.00 -9.58 4.76
CA MET A 114 -7.88 -10.44 5.94
C MET A 114 -9.23 -11.02 6.41
N ASN A 115 -10.30 -10.26 6.26
CA ASN A 115 -11.66 -10.70 6.62
C ASN A 115 -12.35 -11.49 5.48
N LYS A 116 -11.64 -11.82 4.40
CA LYS A 116 -12.19 -12.49 3.21
C LYS A 116 -13.41 -11.78 2.61
N ILE A 117 -13.49 -10.47 2.82
CA ILE A 117 -14.45 -9.60 2.14
C ILE A 117 -13.91 -9.40 0.73
N PHE A 118 -14.80 -9.38 -0.26
CA PHE A 118 -14.43 -9.15 -1.66
C PHE A 118 -13.46 -7.97 -1.79
N TYR A 119 -12.32 -8.21 -2.44
CA TYR A 119 -11.36 -7.17 -2.80
C TYR A 119 -11.14 -7.23 -4.31
N GLU A 120 -11.03 -6.06 -4.93
CA GLU A 120 -10.85 -5.96 -6.38
C GLU A 120 -9.41 -6.33 -6.75
N LYS A 121 -9.25 -7.23 -7.74
CA LYS A 121 -7.94 -7.66 -8.27
C LYS A 121 -7.25 -6.61 -9.16
N HIS A 122 -7.52 -5.32 -8.93
CA HIS A 122 -6.97 -4.21 -9.70
C HIS A 122 -5.63 -3.69 -9.17
N ASP A 123 -5.25 -4.11 -7.95
CA ASP A 123 -4.00 -3.71 -7.31
C ASP A 123 -3.05 -4.92 -7.24
N PRO A 124 -1.97 -4.96 -8.05
CA PRO A 124 -1.10 -6.12 -8.12
C PRO A 124 -0.39 -6.40 -6.79
N VAL A 125 -0.09 -5.37 -6.01
CA VAL A 125 0.54 -5.55 -4.69
C VAL A 125 -0.44 -6.23 -3.74
N MET A 126 -1.71 -5.82 -3.74
CA MET A 126 -2.73 -6.45 -2.90
C MET A 126 -3.07 -7.87 -3.35
N VAL A 127 -3.08 -8.13 -4.67
CA VAL A 127 -3.27 -9.48 -5.21
C VAL A 127 -2.14 -10.41 -4.76
N ALA A 128 -0.88 -9.97 -4.86
CA ALA A 128 0.27 -10.76 -4.41
C ALA A 128 0.27 -11.01 -2.90
N MET A 129 -0.23 -10.04 -2.10
CA MET A 129 -0.34 -10.18 -0.65
C MET A 129 -1.44 -11.16 -0.19
N ASN A 130 -2.38 -11.51 -1.07
CA ASN A 130 -3.49 -12.44 -0.79
C ASN A 130 -3.32 -13.83 -1.43
N ALA A 131 -2.32 -14.01 -2.30
CA ALA A 131 -2.05 -15.28 -2.97
C ALA A 131 -1.50 -16.33 -1.98
#